data_AF-A0A0Q7T376-F1
#
_entry.id   AF-A0A0Q7T376-F1
#
_cell.length_a   1.000
_cell.length_b   1.000
_cell.length_c   1.000
_cell.angle_alpha   90.00
_cell.angle_beta   90.00
_cell.angle_gamma   90.00
#
_symmetry.space_group_name_H-M   'P 1'
#
loop_
_entity.id
_entity.type
_entity.pdbx_description
1 polymer ?
#
loop_
_entity_poly.entity_id
_entity_poly.type
_entity_poly.pdbx_seq_one_letter_code
_entity_poly.pdbx_strand_id
1 'polypeptide(L)'
;MSARLHLICRDAKGLVCLDPKGAIYRSEAWALTSAEVAKLAGGRVYFHQTKAEPSYFGGHVLDAEPFQGGNSDPERFVLRLKAERDAKGVVWDEAGRSHAMAWSSGVLDD
;
A
#
# COMPACT_ATOMS: atom_id res chain seq x y z
N MET A 1 6.11 -5.88 -16.01
CA MET A 1 4.99 -6.40 -15.20
C MET A 1 4.68 -5.34 -14.16
N SER A 2 3.41 -4.99 -14.01
CA SER A 2 2.96 -4.08 -12.96
C SER A 2 2.45 -4.95 -11.81
N ALA A 3 2.61 -4.48 -10.57
CA ALA A 3 2.16 -5.19 -9.37
C ALA A 3 1.21 -4.30 -8.58
N ARG A 4 0.34 -4.92 -7.79
CA ARG A 4 -0.64 -4.22 -6.96
C ARG A 4 -0.67 -4.72 -5.53
N LEU A 5 -1.00 -3.83 -4.62
CA LEU A 5 -1.14 -4.10 -3.20
C LEU A 5 -2.38 -3.40 -2.65
N HIS A 6 -3.26 -4.17 -1.99
CA HIS A 6 -4.42 -3.65 -1.27
C HIS A 6 -4.15 -3.68 0.22
N LEU A 7 -4.40 -2.57 0.90
CA LEU A 7 -4.14 -2.39 2.33
C LEU A 7 -5.37 -1.83 3.03
N ILE A 8 -5.63 -2.31 4.25
CA ILE A 8 -6.60 -1.68 5.15
C ILE A 8 -5.87 -0.55 5.90
N CYS A 9 -6.19 0.69 5.56
CA CYS A 9 -5.73 1.90 6.25
C CYS A 9 -6.96 2.63 6.76
N ARG A 10 -7.26 2.52 8.06
CA ARG A 10 -8.50 3.05 8.64
C ARG A 10 -8.41 4.56 8.83
N ASP A 11 -9.50 5.24 8.49
CA ASP A 11 -9.67 6.69 8.65
C ASP A 11 -8.55 7.54 8.01
N ALA A 12 -7.79 6.99 7.04
CA ALA A 12 -6.60 7.61 6.47
C ALA A 12 -5.51 8.01 7.49
N LYS A 13 -5.52 7.44 8.71
CA LYS A 13 -4.56 7.78 9.78
C LYS A 13 -3.12 7.43 9.42
N GLY A 14 -2.93 6.45 8.56
CA GLY A 14 -1.64 6.03 8.04
C GLY A 14 -1.19 6.79 6.79
N LEU A 15 -1.74 7.96 6.47
CA LEU A 15 -1.36 8.73 5.27
C LEU A 15 -1.00 10.17 5.63
N VAL A 16 0.19 10.60 5.21
CA VAL A 16 0.68 11.96 5.39
C VAL A 16 0.95 12.57 4.03
N CYS A 17 0.33 13.71 3.73
CA CYS A 17 0.62 14.48 2.53
C CYS A 17 1.98 15.18 2.68
N LEU A 18 2.92 14.90 1.78
CA LEU A 18 4.24 15.53 1.74
C LEU A 18 4.27 16.72 0.78
N ASP A 19 3.63 16.58 -0.39
CA ASP A 19 3.52 17.64 -1.39
C ASP A 19 2.10 17.65 -2.00
N PRO A 20 1.25 18.62 -1.62
CA PRO A 20 -0.10 18.76 -2.17
C PRO A 20 -0.13 19.04 -3.68
N LYS A 21 0.88 19.73 -4.24
CA LYS A 21 0.89 20.09 -5.68
C LYS A 21 1.24 18.90 -6.54
N GLY A 22 2.24 18.11 -6.14
CA GLY A 22 2.62 16.86 -6.77
C GLY A 22 1.71 15.68 -6.43
N ALA A 23 0.80 15.86 -5.46
CA ALA A 23 -0.03 14.81 -4.87
C ALA A 23 0.83 13.66 -4.32
N ILE A 24 1.90 14.00 -3.60
CA ILE A 24 2.85 13.04 -3.02
C ILE A 24 2.51 12.78 -1.56
N TYR A 25 2.42 11.51 -1.22
CA TYR A 25 2.03 11.04 0.10
C TYR A 25 3.02 10.00 0.61
N ARG A 26 3.10 9.92 1.94
CA ARG A 26 3.82 8.91 2.70
C ARG A 26 2.83 8.08 3.48
N SER A 27 2.95 6.76 3.44
CA SER A 27 2.13 5.88 4.27
C SER A 27 2.69 5.68 5.69
N GLU A 28 1.97 4.94 6.51
CA GLU A 28 2.52 4.24 7.67
C GLU A 28 3.43 3.08 7.23
N ALA A 29 4.05 2.41 8.20
CA ALA A 29 4.94 1.29 7.94
C ALA A 29 4.14 -0.02 7.85
N TRP A 30 4.19 -0.69 6.71
CA TRP A 30 3.48 -1.94 6.43
C TRP A 30 4.43 -3.12 6.54
N ALA A 31 3.96 -4.25 7.09
CA ALA A 31 4.76 -5.48 7.10
C ALA A 31 4.88 -6.00 5.66
N LEU A 32 6.06 -5.78 5.09
CA LEU A 32 6.44 -6.11 3.72
C LEU A 32 7.90 -6.55 3.77
N THR A 33 8.23 -7.54 2.96
CA THR A 33 9.61 -7.98 2.78
C THR A 33 10.31 -7.14 1.72
N SER A 34 11.64 -7.13 1.76
CA SER A 34 12.45 -6.52 0.69
C SER A 34 12.10 -7.04 -0.72
N ALA A 35 11.73 -8.33 -0.82
CA ALA A 35 11.33 -8.95 -2.09
C ALA A 35 9.96 -8.45 -2.59
N GLU A 36 8.98 -8.28 -1.70
CA GLU A 36 7.67 -7.70 -2.02
C GLU A 36 7.80 -6.25 -2.46
N VAL A 37 8.64 -5.47 -1.78
CA VAL A 37 8.93 -4.07 -2.16
C VAL A 37 9.54 -3.99 -3.55
N ALA A 38 10.51 -4.86 -3.85
CA ALA A 38 11.12 -4.89 -5.18
C ALA A 38 10.12 -5.18 -6.30
N LYS A 39 9.12 -6.04 -6.03
CA LYS A 39 8.01 -6.30 -6.96
C LYS A 39 7.04 -5.13 -7.08
N LEU A 40 6.75 -4.45 -5.96
CA LEU A 40 5.82 -3.33 -5.90
C LEU A 40 6.40 -2.03 -6.48
N ALA A 41 7.71 -1.95 -6.71
CA ALA A 41 8.37 -0.78 -7.29
C ALA A 41 7.76 -0.44 -8.67
N GLY A 42 7.18 0.77 -8.79
CA GLY A 42 6.46 1.18 -9.99
C GLY A 42 5.07 0.54 -10.16
N GLY A 43 4.60 -0.21 -9.16
CA GLY A 43 3.26 -0.77 -9.09
C GLY A 43 2.24 0.22 -8.52
N ARG A 44 1.08 -0.30 -8.10
CA ARG A 44 -0.02 0.45 -7.50
C ARG A 44 -0.33 -0.02 -6.09
N VAL A 45 -0.75 0.92 -5.25
CA VAL A 45 -1.25 0.63 -3.90
C VAL A 45 -2.64 1.23 -3.73
N TYR A 46 -3.53 0.46 -3.10
CA TYR A 46 -4.92 0.81 -2.85
C TYR A 46 -5.23 0.72 -1.37
N PHE A 47 -5.78 1.79 -0.80
CA PHE A 47 -6.11 1.89 0.62
C PHE A 47 -7.61 1.82 0.83
N HIS A 48 -8.01 0.94 1.75
CA HIS A 48 -9.39 0.59 2.05
C HIS A 48 -9.71 0.81 3.53
N GLN A 49 -10.97 1.10 3.86
CA GLN A 49 -11.46 1.08 5.24
C GLN A 49 -11.65 -0.35 5.74
N THR A 50 -12.21 -1.21 4.87
CA THR A 50 -12.46 -2.64 5.08
C THR A 50 -12.26 -3.41 3.77
N LYS A 51 -12.15 -4.74 3.80
CA LYS A 51 -12.07 -5.56 2.56
C LYS A 51 -13.35 -5.51 1.71
N ALA A 52 -14.50 -5.15 2.31
CA ALA A 52 -15.78 -5.11 1.62
C ALA A 52 -16.01 -3.79 0.87
N GLU A 53 -15.29 -2.74 1.26
CA GLU A 53 -15.42 -1.42 0.68
C GLU A 53 -14.38 -1.20 -0.43
N PRO A 54 -14.74 -0.50 -1.52
CA PRO A 54 -13.77 -0.05 -2.50
C PRO A 54 -12.71 0.86 -1.89
N SER A 55 -11.57 0.99 -2.57
CA SER A 55 -10.48 1.86 -2.16
C SER A 55 -10.97 3.31 -2.07
N TYR A 56 -10.63 3.99 -0.98
CA TYR A 56 -10.95 5.42 -0.84
C TYR A 56 -9.78 6.30 -1.32
N PHE A 57 -8.58 5.74 -1.39
CA PHE A 57 -7.34 6.41 -1.75
C PHE A 57 -6.33 5.41 -2.33
N GLY A 58 -5.33 5.89 -3.05
CA GLY A 58 -4.29 5.06 -3.63
C GLY A 58 -3.53 5.78 -4.73
N GLY A 59 -2.68 5.04 -5.41
CA GLY A 59 -1.95 5.52 -6.57
C GLY A 59 -0.69 4.73 -6.84
N HIS A 60 0.23 5.35 -7.56
CA HIS A 60 1.46 4.73 -8.02
C HIS A 60 2.56 4.82 -6.95
N VAL A 61 3.22 3.70 -6.69
CA VAL A 61 4.33 3.62 -5.73
C VAL A 61 5.61 4.19 -6.37
N LEU A 62 6.15 5.23 -5.76
CA LEU A 62 7.39 5.89 -6.20
C LEU A 62 8.62 5.20 -5.61
N ASP A 63 8.57 4.89 -4.32
CA ASP A 63 9.58 4.13 -3.60
C ASP A 63 9.02 3.57 -2.29
N ALA A 64 9.85 2.79 -1.62
CA ALA A 64 9.61 2.34 -0.27
C ALA A 64 10.90 2.43 0.56
N GLU A 65 10.76 2.90 1.79
CA GLU A 65 11.87 3.06 2.72
C GLU A 65 11.74 2.04 3.87
N PRO A 66 12.81 1.34 4.27
CA PRO A 66 12.76 0.44 5.40
C PRO A 66 12.46 1.24 6.67
N PHE A 67 11.47 0.77 7.43
CA PHE A 67 11.17 1.29 8.76
C PHE A 67 12.01 0.52 9.78
N GLN A 68 12.96 1.21 10.41
CA GLN A 68 13.77 0.60 11.46
C GLN A 68 12.94 0.44 12.75
N GLY A 69 12.37 -0.76 12.92
CA GLY A 69 11.83 -1.23 14.18
C GLY A 69 12.92 -1.71 15.14
N GLY A 70 12.53 -2.28 16.28
CA GLY A 70 13.47 -2.98 17.15
C GLY A 70 14.01 -4.25 16.47
N ASN A 71 15.13 -4.79 16.97
CA ASN A 71 15.85 -5.94 16.38
C ASN A 71 15.01 -7.23 16.18
N SER A 72 13.80 -7.30 16.73
CA SER A 72 12.87 -8.44 16.66
C SER A 72 11.59 -8.15 15.89
N ASP A 73 11.41 -6.94 15.37
CA ASP A 73 10.21 -6.59 14.62
C ASP A 73 10.27 -7.18 13.20
N PRO A 74 9.14 -7.66 12.64
CA PRO A 74 9.09 -8.07 11.24
C PRO A 74 9.47 -6.90 10.33
N GLU A 75 10.06 -7.20 9.17
CA GLU A 75 10.41 -6.18 8.18
C GLU A 75 9.17 -5.33 7.87
N ARG A 76 9.37 -4.01 7.91
CA ARG A 76 8.34 -3.05 7.56
C ARG A 76 8.90 -2.00 6.62
N PHE A 77 8.06 -1.55 5.71
CA PHE A 77 8.39 -0.49 4.78
C PHE A 77 7.32 0.57 4.76
N VAL A 78 7.77 1.81 4.66
CA VAL A 78 6.90 2.95 4.39
C VAL A 78 6.90 3.21 2.90
N LEU A 79 5.71 3.34 2.32
CA LEU A 79 5.54 3.63 0.90
C LEU A 79 5.47 5.13 0.67
N ARG A 80 6.20 5.62 -0.33
CA ARG A 80 5.95 6.93 -0.95
C ARG A 80 5.18 6.71 -2.24
N LEU A 81 4.10 7.44 -2.42
CA LEU A 81 3.23 7.28 -3.57
C LEU A 81 2.79 8.62 -4.13
N LYS A 82 2.50 8.62 -5.43
CA LYS A 82 1.75 9.67 -6.09
C LYS A 82 0.29 9.26 -6.16
N ALA A 83 -0.59 10.06 -5.56
CA ALA A 83 -2.02 9.76 -5.55
C ALA A 83 -2.62 9.89 -6.95
N GLU A 84 -3.47 8.95 -7.33
CA GLU A 84 -4.15 8.94 -8.63
C GLU A 84 -5.67 8.85 -8.45
N ARG A 85 -6.43 9.52 -9.33
CA ARG A 85 -7.90 9.56 -9.22
C ARG A 85 -8.55 8.21 -9.52
N ASP A 86 -7.96 7.45 -10.44
CA ASP A 86 -8.42 6.11 -10.85
C ASP A 86 -8.08 5.03 -9.83
N ALA A 87 -7.23 5.33 -8.84
CA ALA A 87 -6.97 4.45 -7.71
C ALA A 87 -8.06 4.49 -6.63
N LYS A 88 -9.08 5.36 -6.78
CA LYS A 88 -10.28 5.40 -5.94
C LYS A 88 -11.40 4.56 -6.57
N GLY A 89 -12.11 3.80 -5.74
CA GLY A 89 -13.23 2.96 -6.19
C GLY A 89 -12.80 1.57 -6.68
N VAL A 90 -11.52 1.21 -6.52
CA VAL A 90 -11.01 -0.11 -6.88
C VAL A 90 -11.44 -1.11 -5.81
N VAL A 91 -12.07 -2.20 -6.21
CA VAL A 91 -12.53 -3.24 -5.29
C VAL A 91 -11.34 -4.05 -4.75
N TRP A 92 -11.48 -4.60 -3.55
CA TRP A 92 -10.46 -5.48 -2.97
C TRP A 92 -10.24 -6.71 -3.87
N ASP A 93 -8.99 -7.04 -4.13
CA ASP A 93 -8.63 -8.16 -5.00
C ASP A 93 -9.10 -9.52 -4.44
N GLU A 94 -9.76 -10.32 -5.28
CA GLU A 94 -10.23 -11.65 -4.90
C GLU A 94 -9.08 -12.61 -4.54
N ALA A 95 -7.98 -12.58 -5.29
CA ALA A 95 -6.77 -13.37 -4.99
C ALA A 95 -6.15 -12.95 -3.65
N GLY A 96 -6.33 -11.69 -3.26
CA GLY A 96 -5.89 -11.15 -1.97
C GLY A 96 -6.82 -11.47 -0.79
N ARG A 97 -7.97 -12.11 -1.01
CA ARG A 97 -8.91 -12.42 0.10
C ARG A 97 -8.42 -13.56 0.99
N SER A 98 -7.73 -14.53 0.40
CA SER A 98 -7.16 -15.70 1.09
C SER A 98 -5.81 -15.43 1.75
N HIS A 99 -5.24 -14.23 1.56
CA HIS A 99 -3.98 -13.87 2.19
C HIS A 99 -4.09 -13.94 3.73
N ALA A 100 -3.08 -14.51 4.37
CA ALA A 100 -3.08 -14.81 5.81
C ALA A 100 -3.31 -13.56 6.68
N MET A 101 -2.84 -12.40 6.22
CA MET A 101 -3.03 -11.14 6.91
C MET A 101 -4.38 -10.51 6.55
N ALA A 102 -5.21 -10.27 7.56
CA ALA A 102 -6.54 -9.67 7.38
C ALA A 102 -6.52 -8.23 6.83
N TRP A 103 -5.37 -7.54 6.87
CA TRP A 103 -5.22 -6.14 6.45
C TRP A 103 -4.47 -5.94 5.14
N SER A 104 -4.04 -7.00 4.45
CA SER A 104 -3.29 -6.92 3.20
C SER A 104 -3.73 -8.01 2.21
N SER A 105 -3.68 -7.71 0.91
CA SER A 105 -3.79 -8.73 -0.15
C SER A 105 -2.51 -9.54 -0.36
N GLY A 106 -1.39 -9.10 0.20
CA GLY A 106 -0.07 -9.40 -0.34
C GLY A 106 0.19 -8.62 -1.62
N VAL A 107 1.44 -8.61 -2.10
CA VAL A 107 1.78 -8.05 -3.42
C VAL A 107 1.38 -9.04 -4.50
N LEU A 108 0.49 -8.62 -5.38
CA LEU A 108 -0.05 -9.41 -6.49
C LEU A 108 0.52 -8.88 -7.81
N ASP A 109 0.88 -9.78 -8.71
CA ASP A 109 1.24 -9.41 -10.08
C ASP A 109 -0.05 -9.10 -10.88
N ASP A 110 0.01 -8.15 -11.82
CA ASP A 110 -1.10 -7.86 -12.74
C ASP A 110 -1.31 -8.95 -13.81
#